data_AF-A0A328D1U9-F1
#
_entry.id   AF-A0A328D1U9-F1
#
_cell.length_a   1.000
_cell.length_b   1.000
_cell.length_c   1.000
_cell.angle_alpha   90.00
_cell.angle_beta   90.00
_cell.angle_gamma   90.00
#
_symmetry.space_group_name_H-M   'P 1'
#
loop_
_entity.id
_entity.type
_entity.pdbx_description
1 polymer ?
#
loop_
_entity_poly.entity_id
_entity_poly.type
_entity_poly.pdbx_seq_one_letter_code
_entity_poly.pdbx_strand_id
1 'polypeptide(L)'
;MTNIMRHVVPPHRHICIISDRHGGIDHAFNNVPKLQGGQVTRRFCLRHVRSNFHSKFRSKKLKNMMYKAGKTPSRSEFEQTLLEIAAKNQEAYNWLRAIPKHMRALSHDEGGSRHGITTTNSSESFNHVLKGCRCLPVFAIVRFTYDKLVKLFADRRTNGYLWQQSGYNFPMNVWKKIKNNEENRLYCRVVQHHAQHGIYSVVVDGSFNNGHRETFAVNLNARTCTCGYWVIYRIPCIHVHAVCHHCSVTVDHLIPNVFSLQSYINAYSGILMPLPDEAD
;
A
#
# COMPACT_ATOMS: atom_id res chain seq x y z
N MET A 1 1.03 -13.88 -19.28
CA MET A 1 1.96 -13.35 -18.26
C MET A 1 3.43 -13.33 -18.69
N THR A 2 3.83 -14.10 -19.70
CA THR A 2 5.22 -14.13 -20.22
C THR A 2 5.74 -12.75 -20.67
N ASN A 3 4.91 -11.96 -21.33
CA ASN A 3 5.28 -10.60 -21.77
C ASN A 3 5.46 -9.62 -20.60
N ILE A 4 4.67 -9.75 -19.53
CA ILE A 4 4.84 -8.95 -18.31
C ILE A 4 6.21 -9.26 -17.69
N MET A 5 6.57 -10.54 -17.58
CA MET A 5 7.88 -10.93 -17.05
C MET A 5 9.05 -10.49 -17.94
N ARG A 6 8.85 -10.35 -19.25
CA ARG A 6 9.91 -9.94 -20.18
C ARG A 6 10.11 -8.42 -20.22
N HIS A 7 9.04 -7.64 -20.17
CA HIS A 7 9.08 -6.21 -20.44
C HIS A 7 8.83 -5.32 -19.21
N VAL A 8 8.26 -5.89 -18.14
CA VAL A 8 7.81 -5.11 -16.96
C VAL A 8 8.56 -5.50 -15.69
N VAL A 9 9.12 -6.72 -15.61
CA VAL A 9 9.82 -7.23 -14.42
C VAL A 9 11.33 -7.28 -14.65
N PRO A 10 12.11 -6.33 -14.09
CA PRO A 10 13.56 -6.38 -14.17
C PRO A 10 14.11 -7.61 -13.43
N PRO A 11 15.19 -8.26 -13.91
CA PRO A 11 15.74 -9.48 -13.31
C PRO A 11 16.11 -9.38 -11.83
N HIS A 12 16.37 -8.17 -11.31
CA HIS A 12 16.82 -7.94 -9.93
C HIS A 12 15.75 -7.38 -8.99
N ARG A 13 14.50 -7.19 -9.45
CA ARG A 13 13.45 -6.53 -8.66
C ARG A 13 12.40 -7.52 -8.18
N HIS A 14 12.15 -7.55 -6.86
CA HIS A 14 11.00 -8.26 -6.32
C HIS A 14 9.71 -7.48 -6.59
N ILE A 15 8.65 -8.17 -7.03
CA ILE A 15 7.37 -7.55 -7.43
C ILE A 15 6.21 -8.20 -6.69
N CYS A 16 5.30 -7.36 -6.19
CA CYS A 16 4.02 -7.80 -5.66
C CYS A 16 2.92 -7.61 -6.70
N ILE A 17 2.29 -8.70 -7.12
CA ILE A 17 1.11 -8.67 -7.99
C ILE A 17 -0.15 -8.78 -7.14
N ILE A 18 -0.99 -7.74 -7.18
CA ILE A 18 -2.32 -7.73 -6.58
C ILE A 18 -3.33 -8.03 -7.68
N SER A 19 -4.08 -9.12 -7.53
CA SER A 19 -5.00 -9.61 -8.57
C SER A 19 -6.35 -10.03 -7.99
N ASP A 20 -7.34 -10.19 -8.86
CA ASP A 20 -8.55 -10.92 -8.50
C ASP A 20 -8.27 -12.45 -8.35
N ARG A 21 -9.34 -13.22 -8.12
CA ARG A 21 -9.31 -14.68 -7.94
C ARG A 21 -9.88 -15.42 -9.15
N HIS A 22 -9.65 -14.91 -10.36
CA HIS A 22 -10.10 -15.57 -11.58
C HIS A 22 -9.26 -16.81 -11.89
N GLY A 23 -9.91 -17.90 -12.32
CA GLY A 23 -9.26 -19.20 -12.54
C GLY A 23 -8.09 -19.15 -13.53
N GLY A 24 -8.17 -18.31 -14.57
CA GLY A 24 -7.06 -18.09 -15.50
C GLY A 24 -5.81 -17.45 -14.87
N ILE A 25 -5.99 -16.61 -13.85
CA ILE A 25 -4.87 -16.03 -13.10
C ILE A 25 -4.25 -17.09 -12.19
N ASP A 26 -5.09 -17.87 -11.50
CA ASP A 26 -4.62 -19.00 -10.68
C ASP A 26 -3.82 -19.99 -11.52
N HIS A 27 -4.33 -20.37 -12.69
CA HIS A 27 -3.63 -21.22 -13.64
C HIS A 27 -2.27 -20.64 -14.04
N ALA A 28 -2.18 -19.34 -14.33
CA ALA A 28 -0.91 -18.72 -14.70
C ALA A 28 0.12 -18.75 -13.56
N PHE A 29 -0.27 -18.48 -12.31
CA PHE A 29 0.66 -18.58 -11.16
C PHE A 29 1.10 -20.04 -10.90
N ASN A 30 0.27 -21.02 -11.25
CA ASN A 30 0.58 -22.44 -11.06
C ASN A 30 1.43 -23.03 -12.20
N ASN A 31 1.46 -22.41 -13.38
CA ASN A 31 2.07 -23.02 -14.58
C ASN A 31 3.18 -22.17 -15.23
N VAL A 32 3.38 -20.91 -14.82
CA VAL A 32 4.46 -20.06 -15.36
C VAL A 32 5.64 -20.07 -14.38
N PRO A 33 6.77 -20.72 -14.68
CA PRO A 33 7.89 -20.87 -13.73
C PRO A 33 8.43 -19.55 -13.18
N LYS A 34 8.45 -18.51 -14.02
CA LYS A 34 8.91 -17.16 -13.63
C LYS A 34 8.06 -16.53 -12.52
N LEU A 35 6.78 -16.91 -12.40
CA LEU A 35 5.91 -16.42 -11.32
C LEU A 35 6.09 -17.20 -10.01
N GLN A 36 6.81 -18.33 -10.05
CA GLN A 36 7.05 -19.21 -8.90
C GLN A 36 8.43 -19.01 -8.29
N GLY A 37 9.38 -18.46 -9.04
CA GLY A 37 10.80 -18.33 -8.67
C GLY A 37 11.13 -17.30 -7.57
N GLY A 38 10.24 -17.07 -6.60
CA GLY A 38 10.49 -16.23 -5.41
C GLY A 38 10.57 -14.71 -5.67
N GLN A 39 10.80 -14.28 -6.91
CA GLN A 39 10.86 -12.87 -7.30
C GLN A 39 9.47 -12.20 -7.33
N VAL A 40 8.41 -12.99 -7.51
CA VAL A 40 7.05 -12.50 -7.61
C VAL A 40 6.24 -13.00 -6.44
N THR A 41 5.68 -12.04 -5.70
CA THR A 41 4.74 -12.31 -4.62
C THR A 41 3.33 -12.03 -5.10
N ARG A 42 2.39 -12.96 -4.87
CA ARG A 42 0.97 -12.75 -5.19
C ARG A 42 0.17 -12.37 -3.96
N ARG A 43 -0.77 -11.43 -4.14
CA ARG A 43 -1.78 -11.02 -3.15
C ARG A 43 -3.14 -10.88 -3.81
N PHE A 44 -4.20 -11.10 -3.05
CA PHE A 44 -5.57 -10.88 -3.54
C PHE A 44 -5.99 -9.44 -3.32
N CYS A 45 -6.66 -8.90 -4.33
CA CYS A 45 -7.38 -7.65 -4.22
C CYS A 45 -8.50 -7.80 -3.20
N LEU A 46 -8.39 -7.06 -2.10
CA LEU A 46 -9.34 -7.12 -1.00
C LEU A 46 -10.75 -6.69 -1.41
N ARG A 47 -10.88 -5.82 -2.43
CA ARG A 47 -12.18 -5.45 -3.01
C ARG A 47 -12.89 -6.66 -3.63
N HIS A 48 -12.16 -7.51 -4.34
CA HIS A 48 -12.71 -8.73 -4.93
C HIS A 48 -13.00 -9.79 -3.86
N VAL A 49 -12.11 -9.96 -2.86
CA VAL A 49 -12.41 -10.82 -1.70
C VAL A 49 -13.69 -10.36 -1.00
N ARG A 50 -13.89 -9.05 -0.87
CA ARG A 50 -15.11 -8.43 -0.33
C ARG A 50 -16.36 -8.67 -1.17
N SER A 51 -16.24 -8.58 -2.50
CA SER A 51 -17.34 -8.89 -3.40
C SER A 51 -17.74 -10.36 -3.26
N ASN A 52 -16.79 -11.29 -3.36
CA ASN A 52 -17.04 -12.73 -3.25
C ASN A 52 -17.66 -13.11 -1.89
N PHE A 53 -17.13 -12.55 -0.81
CA PHE A 53 -17.67 -12.74 0.53
C PHE A 53 -19.12 -12.24 0.63
N HIS A 54 -19.42 -11.08 0.05
CA HIS A 54 -20.77 -10.53 0.07
C HIS A 54 -21.74 -11.35 -0.77
N SER A 55 -21.32 -11.86 -1.93
CA SER A 55 -22.16 -12.73 -2.77
C SER A 55 -22.57 -14.01 -2.03
N LYS A 56 -21.66 -14.58 -1.23
CA LYS A 56 -21.94 -15.80 -0.43
C LYS A 56 -22.83 -15.53 0.78
N PHE A 57 -22.48 -14.55 1.63
CA PHE A 57 -23.14 -14.37 2.93
C PHE A 57 -24.23 -13.29 2.95
N ARG A 58 -24.30 -12.44 1.92
CA ARG A 58 -25.28 -11.35 1.71
C ARG A 58 -25.47 -10.39 2.90
N SER A 59 -24.54 -10.40 3.87
CA SER A 59 -24.59 -9.55 5.07
C SER A 59 -23.68 -8.33 4.95
N LYS A 60 -24.27 -7.13 5.03
CA LYS A 60 -23.52 -5.85 5.02
C LYS A 60 -22.60 -5.74 6.24
N LYS A 61 -23.05 -6.20 7.41
CA LYS A 61 -22.27 -6.17 8.66
C LYS A 61 -21.03 -7.05 8.56
N LEU A 62 -21.20 -8.33 8.20
CA LEU A 62 -20.07 -9.26 8.04
C LEU A 62 -19.11 -8.80 6.94
N LYS A 63 -19.63 -8.28 5.83
CA LYS A 63 -18.82 -7.68 4.74
C LYS A 63 -17.92 -6.55 5.26
N ASN A 64 -18.45 -5.66 6.07
CA ASN A 64 -17.70 -4.54 6.62
C ASN A 64 -16.65 -5.00 7.64
N MET A 65 -16.98 -5.95 8.50
CA MET A 65 -16.03 -6.53 9.46
C MET A 65 -14.87 -7.25 8.75
N MET A 66 -15.18 -8.06 7.74
CA MET A 66 -14.15 -8.73 6.95
C MET A 66 -13.24 -7.71 6.25
N TYR A 67 -13.81 -6.64 5.70
CA TYR A 67 -13.01 -5.58 5.08
C TYR A 67 -12.13 -4.83 6.08
N LYS A 68 -12.63 -4.57 7.30
CA LYS A 68 -11.85 -4.02 8.42
C LYS A 68 -10.66 -4.94 8.73
N ALA A 69 -10.89 -6.23 8.93
CA ALA A 69 -9.84 -7.21 9.17
C ALA A 69 -8.82 -7.23 8.01
N GLY A 70 -9.27 -7.23 6.76
CA GLY A 70 -8.36 -7.24 5.62
C GLY A 70 -7.46 -6.00 5.50
N LYS A 71 -7.93 -4.82 5.96
CA LYS A 71 -7.22 -3.54 5.83
C LYS A 71 -6.37 -3.16 7.03
N THR A 72 -6.60 -3.73 8.21
CA THR A 72 -5.84 -3.32 9.39
C THR A 72 -4.37 -3.76 9.29
N PRO A 73 -3.40 -2.89 9.63
CA PRO A 73 -2.01 -3.27 9.81
C PRO A 73 -1.76 -3.99 11.14
N SER A 74 -2.66 -3.85 12.13
CA SER A 74 -2.53 -4.45 13.45
C SER A 74 -2.92 -5.93 13.40
N ARG A 75 -2.01 -6.80 13.89
CA ARG A 75 -2.30 -8.23 14.04
C ARG A 75 -3.35 -8.48 15.12
N SER A 76 -3.31 -7.72 16.21
CA SER A 76 -4.28 -7.83 17.31
C SER A 76 -5.70 -7.50 16.82
N GLU A 77 -5.88 -6.35 16.14
CA GLU A 77 -7.19 -5.96 15.60
C GLU A 77 -7.70 -6.95 14.56
N PHE A 78 -6.80 -7.53 13.76
CA PHE A 78 -7.16 -8.56 12.78
C PHE A 78 -7.75 -9.79 13.45
N GLU A 79 -7.08 -10.34 14.46
CA GLU A 79 -7.56 -11.53 15.17
C GLU A 79 -8.85 -11.23 15.94
N GLN A 80 -8.92 -10.09 16.63
CA GLN A 80 -10.14 -9.67 17.33
C GLN A 80 -11.34 -9.58 16.37
N THR A 81 -11.15 -8.93 15.20
CA THR A 81 -12.22 -8.81 14.21
C THR A 81 -12.63 -10.19 13.66
N LEU A 82 -11.70 -11.14 13.51
CA LEU A 82 -12.04 -12.51 13.09
C LEU A 82 -12.84 -13.27 14.16
N LEU A 83 -12.51 -13.10 15.45
CA LEU A 83 -13.29 -13.69 16.56
C LEU A 83 -14.71 -13.11 16.61
N GLU A 84 -14.86 -11.81 16.41
CA GLU A 84 -16.19 -11.18 16.33
C GLU A 84 -17.00 -11.70 15.12
N ILE A 85 -16.35 -12.02 14.00
CA ILE A 85 -17.00 -12.67 12.85
C ILE A 85 -17.41 -14.09 13.21
N ALA A 86 -16.54 -14.87 13.86
CA ALA A 86 -16.84 -16.24 14.29
C ALA A 86 -18.07 -16.29 15.21
N ALA A 87 -18.12 -15.39 16.20
CA ALA A 87 -19.23 -15.26 17.13
C ALA A 87 -20.56 -14.90 16.44
N LYS A 88 -20.53 -14.23 15.27
CA LYS A 88 -21.72 -13.86 14.51
C LYS A 88 -22.12 -14.88 13.47
N ASN A 89 -21.14 -15.52 12.84
CA ASN A 89 -21.34 -16.51 11.79
C ASN A 89 -20.09 -17.38 11.63
N GLN A 90 -20.16 -18.60 12.14
CA GLN A 90 -19.05 -19.56 12.09
C GLN A 90 -18.67 -19.95 10.66
N GLU A 91 -19.64 -20.04 9.74
CA GLU A 91 -19.38 -20.38 8.34
C GLU A 91 -18.58 -19.28 7.62
N ALA A 92 -18.89 -18.02 7.91
CA ALA A 92 -18.16 -16.86 7.40
C ALA A 92 -16.71 -16.83 7.89
N TYR A 93 -16.49 -17.17 9.17
CA TYR A 93 -15.16 -17.36 9.72
C TYR A 93 -14.40 -18.51 9.02
N ASN A 94 -15.04 -19.67 8.85
CA ASN A 94 -14.44 -20.82 8.18
C ASN A 94 -14.07 -20.50 6.73
N TRP A 95 -14.93 -19.78 6.00
CA TRP A 95 -14.64 -19.32 4.64
C TRP A 95 -13.41 -18.41 4.58
N LEU A 96 -13.24 -17.52 5.57
CA LEU A 96 -12.06 -16.66 5.65
C LEU A 96 -10.79 -17.42 6.00
N ARG A 97 -10.88 -18.47 6.82
CA ARG A 97 -9.73 -19.34 7.13
C ARG A 97 -9.25 -20.15 5.94
N ALA A 98 -10.16 -20.52 5.04
CA ALA A 98 -9.80 -21.26 3.82
C ALA A 98 -8.90 -20.45 2.87
N ILE A 99 -8.83 -19.12 3.04
CA ILE A 99 -7.95 -18.25 2.28
C ILE A 99 -6.72 -17.91 3.13
N PRO A 100 -5.48 -18.21 2.66
CA PRO A 100 -4.26 -17.89 3.39
C PRO A 100 -4.20 -16.42 3.84
N LYS A 101 -3.87 -16.19 5.12
CA LYS A 101 -3.86 -14.83 5.71
C LYS A 101 -2.99 -13.87 4.92
N HIS A 102 -1.78 -14.30 4.55
CA HIS A 102 -0.83 -13.49 3.78
C HIS A 102 -1.36 -13.07 2.40
N MET A 103 -2.35 -13.76 1.82
CA MET A 103 -2.96 -13.37 0.54
C MET A 103 -4.02 -12.28 0.71
N ARG A 104 -4.71 -12.20 1.85
CA ARG A 104 -5.90 -11.33 2.03
C ARG A 104 -5.76 -10.25 3.10
N ALA A 105 -4.89 -10.43 4.08
CA ALA A 105 -4.79 -9.56 5.25
C ALA A 105 -3.54 -8.68 5.16
N LEU A 106 -3.68 -7.39 5.41
CA LEU A 106 -2.57 -6.45 5.37
C LEU A 106 -1.59 -6.65 6.54
N SER A 107 -2.10 -6.95 7.75
CA SER A 107 -1.32 -7.30 8.94
C SER A 107 -0.42 -8.54 8.81
N HIS A 108 -0.69 -9.37 7.80
CA HIS A 108 0.06 -10.59 7.48
C HIS A 108 0.81 -10.47 6.15
N ASP A 109 0.96 -9.24 5.62
CA ASP A 109 1.82 -8.98 4.47
C ASP A 109 3.28 -8.92 4.92
N GLU A 110 3.89 -10.09 5.10
CA GLU A 110 5.29 -10.20 5.52
C GLU A 110 6.21 -9.39 4.61
N GLY A 111 7.09 -8.61 5.22
CA GLY A 111 7.97 -7.67 4.50
C GLY A 111 7.26 -6.52 3.79
N GLY A 112 5.95 -6.30 3.99
CA GLY A 112 5.23 -5.15 3.45
C GLY A 112 5.27 -5.06 1.92
N SER A 113 5.27 -6.20 1.23
CA SER A 113 5.36 -6.30 -0.24
C SER A 113 4.34 -5.42 -0.98
N ARG A 114 3.16 -5.22 -0.39
CA ARG A 114 2.08 -4.41 -0.93
C ARG A 114 2.24 -2.91 -0.71
N HIS A 115 3.16 -2.47 0.16
CA HIS A 115 3.30 -1.06 0.56
C HIS A 115 1.96 -0.42 0.98
N GLY A 116 1.09 -1.19 1.65
CA GLY A 116 -0.25 -0.73 2.04
C GLY A 116 -1.35 -0.84 0.97
N ILE A 117 -1.00 -1.16 -0.29
CA ILE A 117 -1.96 -1.30 -1.38
C ILE A 117 -2.75 -2.61 -1.20
N THR A 118 -4.05 -2.49 -0.99
CA THR A 118 -4.93 -3.65 -0.74
C THR A 118 -5.91 -3.91 -1.87
N THR A 119 -6.00 -3.01 -2.85
CA THR A 119 -6.98 -3.11 -3.93
C THR A 119 -6.37 -2.76 -5.29
N THR A 120 -7.06 -3.18 -6.34
CA THR A 120 -6.79 -2.87 -7.76
C THR A 120 -7.44 -1.56 -8.19
N ASN A 121 -7.65 -0.61 -7.26
CA ASN A 121 -8.34 0.65 -7.57
C ASN A 121 -7.60 1.45 -8.65
N SER A 122 -6.26 1.41 -8.69
CA SER A 122 -5.48 2.11 -9.71
C SER A 122 -5.77 1.60 -11.11
N SER A 123 -5.83 0.27 -11.30
CA SER A 123 -6.19 -0.32 -12.60
C SER A 123 -7.66 -0.08 -12.94
N GLU A 124 -8.55 -0.10 -11.95
CA GLU A 124 -9.98 0.19 -12.18
C GLU A 124 -10.23 1.65 -12.58
N SER A 125 -9.52 2.60 -11.94
CA SER A 125 -9.56 4.01 -12.30
C SER A 125 -9.09 4.21 -13.74
N PHE A 126 -7.95 3.60 -14.11
CA PHE A 126 -7.46 3.64 -15.49
C PHE A 126 -8.46 3.02 -16.47
N ASN A 127 -9.03 1.85 -16.14
CA ASN A 127 -10.05 1.20 -16.95
C ASN A 127 -11.32 2.05 -17.12
N HIS A 128 -11.64 2.89 -16.13
CA HIS A 128 -12.74 3.83 -16.18
C HIS A 128 -12.44 5.01 -17.11
N VAL A 129 -11.22 5.56 -17.07
CA VAL A 129 -10.78 6.59 -18.04
C VAL A 129 -10.92 6.10 -19.47
N LEU A 130 -10.57 4.83 -19.71
CA LEU A 130 -10.68 4.21 -21.03
C LEU A 130 -12.10 3.76 -21.39
N LYS A 131 -13.07 3.79 -20.47
CA LYS A 131 -14.41 3.22 -20.72
C LYS A 131 -15.13 3.94 -21.87
N GLY A 132 -15.00 5.26 -21.95
CA GLY A 132 -15.66 6.09 -22.97
C GLY A 132 -15.07 5.94 -24.37
N CYS A 133 -13.82 5.48 -24.51
CA CYS A 133 -13.15 5.36 -25.81
C CYS A 133 -13.21 3.95 -26.40
N ARG A 134 -13.77 2.94 -25.71
CA ARG A 134 -13.73 1.53 -26.14
C ARG A 134 -14.43 1.25 -27.48
N CYS A 135 -15.38 2.09 -27.88
CA CYS A 135 -16.11 1.96 -29.13
C CYS A 135 -15.56 2.86 -30.25
N LEU A 136 -14.41 3.51 -30.02
CA LEU A 136 -13.75 4.34 -31.04
C LEU A 136 -12.80 3.50 -31.91
N PRO A 137 -12.44 3.99 -33.11
CA PRO A 137 -11.40 3.37 -33.93
C PRO A 137 -10.08 3.22 -33.16
N VAL A 138 -9.26 2.22 -33.53
CA VAL A 138 -7.97 1.91 -32.87
C VAL A 138 -7.10 3.17 -32.76
N PHE A 139 -6.99 3.94 -33.83
CA PHE A 139 -6.24 5.19 -33.85
C PHE A 139 -6.72 6.18 -32.78
N ALA A 140 -8.03 6.40 -32.67
CA ALA A 140 -8.60 7.30 -31.67
C ALA A 140 -8.36 6.83 -30.23
N ILE A 141 -8.36 5.51 -29.98
CA ILE A 141 -8.01 4.95 -28.66
C ILE A 141 -6.54 5.21 -28.33
N VAL A 142 -5.64 5.02 -29.30
CA VAL A 142 -4.21 5.27 -29.12
C VAL A 142 -3.97 6.76 -28.86
N ARG A 143 -4.52 7.65 -29.69
CA ARG A 143 -4.42 9.10 -29.52
C ARG A 143 -4.98 9.57 -28.17
N PHE A 144 -6.18 9.12 -27.79
CA PHE A 144 -6.76 9.44 -26.48
C PHE A 144 -5.85 8.98 -25.32
N THR A 145 -5.32 7.76 -25.40
CA THR A 145 -4.42 7.22 -24.37
C THR A 145 -3.14 8.05 -24.30
N TYR A 146 -2.58 8.41 -25.45
CA TYR A 146 -1.40 9.25 -25.60
C TYR A 146 -1.61 10.61 -24.93
N ASP A 147 -2.68 11.32 -25.28
CA ASP A 147 -3.00 12.64 -24.74
C ASP A 147 -3.15 12.63 -23.22
N LYS A 148 -3.77 11.56 -22.66
CA LYS A 148 -3.86 11.38 -21.20
C LYS A 148 -2.50 11.15 -20.56
N LEU A 149 -1.62 10.38 -21.19
CA LEU A 149 -0.26 10.14 -20.69
C LEU A 149 0.58 11.43 -20.77
N VAL A 150 0.52 12.18 -21.87
CA VAL A 150 1.20 13.48 -22.03
C VAL A 150 0.79 14.41 -20.89
N LYS A 151 -0.52 14.59 -20.68
CA LYS A 151 -1.03 15.44 -19.60
C LYS A 151 -0.56 14.96 -18.23
N LEU A 152 -0.69 13.66 -17.95
CA LEU A 152 -0.25 13.09 -16.68
C LEU A 152 1.24 13.35 -16.41
N PHE A 153 2.11 13.07 -17.38
CA PHE A 153 3.55 13.26 -17.23
C PHE A 153 3.90 14.74 -17.08
N ALA A 154 3.28 15.62 -17.86
CA ALA A 154 3.46 17.06 -17.74
C ALA A 154 3.06 17.58 -16.35
N ASP A 155 1.85 17.27 -15.88
CA ASP A 155 1.35 17.69 -14.56
C ASP A 155 2.27 17.17 -13.44
N ARG A 156 2.72 15.90 -13.55
CA ARG A 156 3.57 15.28 -12.53
C ARG A 156 4.96 15.88 -12.48
N ARG A 157 5.57 16.18 -13.64
CA ARG A 157 6.86 16.89 -13.72
C ARG A 157 6.77 18.29 -13.13
N THR A 158 5.77 19.08 -13.55
CA THR A 158 5.57 20.44 -13.05
C THR A 158 5.44 20.43 -11.52
N ASN A 159 4.63 19.54 -10.97
CA ASN A 159 4.54 19.37 -9.51
C ASN A 159 5.88 19.01 -8.86
N GLY A 160 6.64 18.09 -9.46
CA GLY A 160 7.96 17.68 -8.97
C GLY A 160 8.93 18.85 -8.87
N TYR A 161 9.03 19.66 -9.93
CA TYR A 161 9.88 20.85 -9.95
C TYR A 161 9.43 21.92 -8.95
N LEU A 162 8.12 22.19 -8.86
CA LEU A 162 7.58 23.15 -7.89
C LEU A 162 7.91 22.73 -6.45
N TRP A 163 7.78 21.44 -6.13
CA TRP A 163 8.13 20.92 -4.81
C TRP A 163 9.64 20.98 -4.55
N GLN A 164 10.46 20.75 -5.57
CA GLN A 164 11.92 20.83 -5.45
C GLN A 164 12.37 22.27 -5.19
N GLN A 165 11.83 23.24 -5.94
CA GLN A 165 12.08 24.67 -5.74
C GLN A 165 11.62 25.16 -4.37
N SER A 166 10.56 24.56 -3.83
CA SER A 166 10.05 24.84 -2.48
C SER A 166 10.84 24.13 -1.37
N GLY A 167 11.92 23.40 -1.69
CA GLY A 167 12.80 22.75 -0.71
C GLY A 167 12.25 21.46 -0.08
N TYR A 168 11.25 20.81 -0.69
CA TYR A 168 10.72 19.56 -0.15
C TYR A 168 11.61 18.35 -0.49
N ASN A 169 11.85 17.48 0.49
CA ASN A 169 12.57 16.20 0.29
C ASN A 169 11.67 15.06 -0.19
N PHE A 170 10.35 15.21 -0.04
CA PHE A 170 9.36 14.18 -0.34
C PHE A 170 8.18 14.75 -1.15
N PRO A 171 7.52 13.93 -1.98
CA PRO A 171 6.26 14.30 -2.62
C PRO A 171 5.20 14.68 -1.58
N MET A 172 4.30 15.59 -1.96
CA MET A 172 3.35 16.22 -1.03
C MET A 172 2.47 15.23 -0.24
N ASN A 173 2.10 14.09 -0.84
CA ASN A 173 1.31 13.06 -0.16
C ASN A 173 2.09 12.32 0.94
N VAL A 174 3.40 12.13 0.75
CA VAL A 174 4.29 11.52 1.75
C VAL A 174 4.59 12.56 2.82
N TRP A 175 4.97 13.78 2.43
CA TRP A 175 5.25 14.87 3.35
C TRP A 175 4.08 15.18 4.30
N LYS A 176 2.85 15.27 3.78
CA LYS A 176 1.65 15.46 4.61
C LYS A 176 1.48 14.37 5.67
N LYS A 177 1.82 13.12 5.36
CA LYS A 177 1.77 12.02 6.34
C LYS A 177 2.84 12.15 7.40
N ILE A 178 4.07 12.49 7.01
CA ILE A 178 5.19 12.73 7.93
C ILE A 178 4.81 13.85 8.90
N LYS A 179 4.36 15.00 8.36
CA LYS A 179 3.95 16.16 9.17
C LYS A 179 2.81 15.83 10.12
N ASN A 180 1.77 15.14 9.64
CA ASN A 180 0.67 14.70 10.50
C ASN A 180 1.18 13.79 11.63
N ASN A 181 2.07 12.84 11.33
CA ASN A 181 2.60 11.94 12.36
C ASN A 181 3.51 12.66 13.35
N GLU A 182 4.25 13.66 12.88
CA GLU A 182 5.08 14.53 13.71
C GLU A 182 4.22 15.33 14.68
N GLU A 183 3.18 16.02 14.22
CA GLU A 183 2.26 16.80 15.06
C GLU A 183 1.58 15.92 16.12
N ASN A 184 1.14 14.72 15.73
CA ASN A 184 0.44 13.80 16.63
C ASN A 184 1.37 13.00 17.55
N ARG A 185 2.70 13.14 17.44
CA ARG A 185 3.64 12.47 18.36
C ARG A 185 3.49 12.93 19.81
N LEU A 186 2.95 14.14 20.02
CA LEU A 186 2.77 14.74 21.34
C LEU A 186 1.79 13.95 22.22
N TYR A 187 0.90 13.17 21.61
CA TYR A 187 0.00 12.25 22.31
C TYR A 187 0.68 10.95 22.77
N CYS A 188 1.98 10.79 22.51
CA CYS A 188 2.73 9.59 22.83
C CYS A 188 3.73 9.84 23.96
N ARG A 189 3.71 8.98 24.97
CA ARG A 189 4.73 8.94 26.03
C ARG A 189 5.69 7.78 25.77
N VAL A 190 6.98 8.09 25.66
CA VAL A 190 8.04 7.11 25.40
C VAL A 190 8.64 6.62 26.72
N VAL A 191 8.87 5.31 26.81
CA VAL A 191 9.68 4.69 27.85
C VAL A 191 10.80 3.89 27.16
N GLN A 192 12.04 4.22 27.49
CA GLN A 192 13.22 3.51 26.98
C GLN A 192 13.46 2.24 27.79
N HIS A 193 13.53 1.09 27.12
CA HIS A 193 13.87 -0.18 27.75
C HIS A 193 15.33 -0.56 27.50
N HIS A 194 15.82 -0.38 26.27
CA HIS A 194 17.21 -0.70 25.91
C HIS A 194 17.71 0.17 24.76
N ALA A 195 18.48 1.22 25.08
CA ALA A 195 18.94 2.21 24.09
C ALA A 195 19.78 1.61 22.96
N GLN A 196 20.79 0.80 23.29
CA GLN A 196 21.72 0.25 22.29
C GLN A 196 21.05 -0.71 21.29
N HIS A 197 20.05 -1.47 21.73
CA HIS A 197 19.23 -2.33 20.86
C HIS A 197 18.04 -1.59 20.24
N GLY A 198 17.87 -0.30 20.53
CA GLY A 198 16.82 0.55 19.99
C GLY A 198 15.41 0.17 20.44
N ILE A 199 15.25 -0.38 21.66
CA ILE A 199 13.98 -0.93 22.17
C ILE A 199 13.28 0.08 23.09
N TYR A 200 12.04 0.42 22.72
CA TYR A 200 11.20 1.39 23.41
C TYR A 200 9.76 0.89 23.49
N SER A 201 9.03 1.34 24.52
CA SER A 201 7.57 1.23 24.56
C SER A 201 6.97 2.62 24.48
N VAL A 202 5.91 2.76 23.69
CA VAL A 202 5.21 4.01 23.47
C VAL A 202 3.78 3.85 23.94
N VAL A 203 3.39 4.64 24.94
CA VAL A 203 2.02 4.70 25.45
C VAL A 203 1.30 5.84 24.75
N VAL A 204 0.22 5.54 24.05
CA VAL A 204 -0.63 6.56 23.44
C VAL A 204 -1.69 6.99 24.45
N ASP A 205 -1.85 8.30 24.63
CA ASP A 205 -2.86 8.83 25.53
C ASP A 205 -4.29 8.53 25.04
N GLY A 206 -5.19 8.25 25.98
CA GLY A 206 -6.56 7.86 25.68
C GLY A 206 -7.37 8.95 24.97
N SER A 207 -6.98 10.22 25.14
CA SER A 207 -7.55 11.36 24.41
C SER A 207 -7.41 11.22 22.89
N PHE A 208 -6.38 10.53 22.41
CA PHE A 208 -6.12 10.30 20.99
C PHE A 208 -6.75 9.01 20.46
N ASN A 209 -7.10 8.05 21.33
CA ASN A 209 -7.52 6.71 20.94
C ASN A 209 -8.85 6.29 21.60
N ASN A 210 -9.91 7.09 21.37
CA ASN A 210 -11.28 6.83 21.84
C ASN A 210 -11.39 6.45 23.33
N GLY A 211 -10.53 7.02 24.18
CA GLY A 211 -10.50 6.76 25.62
C GLY A 211 -9.64 5.57 26.06
N HIS A 212 -9.05 4.80 25.13
CA HIS A 212 -8.25 3.62 25.45
C HIS A 212 -6.75 3.91 25.41
N ARG A 213 -6.07 3.69 26.53
CA ARG A 213 -4.60 3.69 26.56
C ARG A 213 -4.08 2.38 25.95
N GLU A 214 -3.28 2.52 24.91
CA GLU A 214 -2.59 1.40 24.26
C GLU A 214 -1.09 1.60 24.32
N THR A 215 -0.36 0.48 24.45
CA THR A 215 1.11 0.49 24.47
C THR A 215 1.63 -0.27 23.27
N PHE A 216 2.56 0.36 22.54
CA PHE A 216 3.20 -0.20 21.37
C PHE A 216 4.70 -0.37 21.60
N ALA A 217 5.25 -1.51 21.22
CA ALA A 217 6.69 -1.69 21.21
C ALA A 217 7.26 -1.19 19.88
N VAL A 218 8.36 -0.42 19.97
CA VAL A 218 9.11 0.10 18.84
C VAL A 218 10.53 -0.44 18.93
N ASN A 219 11.04 -0.94 17.82
CA ASN A 219 12.45 -1.27 17.66
C ASN A 219 13.01 -0.49 16.47
N LEU A 220 13.84 0.52 16.76
CA LEU A 220 14.44 1.38 15.73
C LEU A 220 15.42 0.61 14.84
N ASN A 221 16.26 -0.24 15.43
CA ASN A 221 17.29 -0.99 14.73
C ASN A 221 16.67 -2.00 13.75
N ALA A 222 15.64 -2.72 14.20
CA ALA A 222 14.88 -3.67 13.38
C ALA A 222 13.86 -2.99 12.45
N ARG A 223 13.67 -1.67 12.58
CA ARG A 223 12.67 -0.88 11.85
C ARG A 223 11.24 -1.42 11.98
N THR A 224 10.83 -1.75 13.20
CA THR A 224 9.51 -2.32 13.49
C THR A 224 8.75 -1.54 14.56
N CYS A 225 7.42 -1.61 14.47
CA CYS A 225 6.51 -1.17 15.51
C CYS A 225 5.33 -2.15 15.56
N THR A 226 4.85 -2.49 16.76
CA THR A 226 3.75 -3.46 16.94
C THR A 226 2.41 -2.98 16.38
N CYS A 227 2.25 -1.69 16.07
CA CYS A 227 1.09 -1.21 15.31
C CYS A 227 1.05 -1.71 13.85
N GLY A 228 2.16 -2.31 13.37
CA GLY A 228 2.30 -2.88 12.03
C GLY A 228 2.49 -1.85 10.91
N TYR A 229 2.13 -0.59 11.15
CA TYR A 229 2.11 0.46 10.13
C TYR A 229 3.48 0.67 9.48
N TRP A 230 4.55 0.77 10.28
CA TRP A 230 5.89 1.06 9.77
C TRP A 230 6.41 -0.03 8.81
N VAL A 231 6.19 -1.30 9.14
CA VAL A 231 6.60 -2.44 8.28
C VAL A 231 5.79 -2.46 6.99
N ILE A 232 4.49 -2.21 7.07
CA ILE A 232 3.57 -2.35 5.94
C ILE A 232 3.68 -1.18 4.96
N TYR A 233 3.72 0.05 5.46
CA TYR A 233 3.71 1.25 4.63
C TYR A 233 5.11 1.80 4.36
N ARG A 234 6.12 1.35 5.10
CA ARG A 234 7.51 1.83 5.03
C ARG A 234 7.68 3.32 5.37
N ILE A 235 6.65 3.92 5.97
CA ILE A 235 6.67 5.27 6.51
C ILE A 235 6.54 5.16 8.05
N PRO A 236 7.41 5.80 8.83
CA PRO A 236 7.32 5.85 10.28
C PRO A 236 5.92 6.24 10.77
N CYS A 237 5.40 5.52 11.75
CA CYS A 237 4.12 5.85 12.40
C CYS A 237 4.35 6.83 13.56
N ILE A 238 3.27 7.36 14.15
CA ILE A 238 3.33 8.30 15.28
C ILE A 238 4.23 7.81 16.43
N HIS A 239 4.26 6.50 16.71
CA HIS A 239 5.09 5.93 17.77
C HIS A 239 6.58 6.04 17.45
N VAL A 240 6.94 5.84 16.19
CA VAL A 240 8.33 5.95 15.73
C VAL A 240 8.76 7.41 15.75
N HIS A 241 7.88 8.34 15.34
CA HIS A 241 8.13 9.78 15.48
C HIS A 241 8.38 10.18 16.94
N ALA A 242 7.57 9.68 17.88
CA ALA A 242 7.75 9.95 19.30
C ALA A 242 9.10 9.43 19.83
N VAL A 243 9.49 8.21 19.45
CA VAL A 243 10.79 7.63 19.83
C VAL A 243 11.95 8.41 19.19
N CYS A 244 11.85 8.76 17.92
CA CYS A 244 12.86 9.56 17.22
C CYS A 244 13.08 10.92 17.91
N HIS A 245 11.99 11.59 18.28
CA HIS A 245 12.04 12.83 19.04
C HIS A 245 12.69 12.65 20.42
N HIS A 246 12.35 11.56 21.14
CA HIS A 246 12.97 11.22 22.42
C HIS A 246 14.49 11.00 22.30
N CYS A 247 14.96 10.48 21.16
CA CYS A 247 16.37 10.22 20.89
C CYS A 247 17.08 11.37 20.16
N SER A 248 16.40 12.48 19.90
CA SER A 248 16.92 13.61 19.10
C SER A 248 17.44 13.21 17.70
N VAL A 249 16.74 12.27 17.04
CA VAL A 249 17.06 11.82 15.67
C VAL A 249 15.96 12.19 14.68
N THR A 250 16.33 12.47 13.43
CA THR A 250 15.38 12.79 12.37
C THR A 250 14.74 11.52 11.80
N VAL A 251 13.43 11.60 11.52
CA VAL A 251 12.66 10.48 10.94
C VAL A 251 12.96 10.26 9.46
N ASP A 252 13.44 11.27 8.75
CA ASP A 252 13.66 11.27 7.30
C ASP A 252 14.57 10.12 6.85
N HIS A 253 15.63 9.84 7.60
CA HIS A 253 16.58 8.74 7.30
C HIS A 253 15.97 7.34 7.42
N LEU A 254 14.81 7.21 8.08
CA LEU A 254 14.08 5.95 8.21
C LEU A 254 13.16 5.69 7.00
N ILE A 255 12.95 6.69 6.14
CA ILE A 255 12.07 6.61 4.98
C ILE A 255 12.88 6.13 3.77
N PRO A 256 12.49 5.03 3.11
CA PRO A 256 13.22 4.54 1.95
C PRO A 256 13.24 5.53 0.77
N ASN A 257 14.35 5.55 0.03
CA ASN A 257 14.55 6.43 -1.12
C ASN A 257 13.47 6.32 -2.20
N VAL A 258 12.73 5.21 -2.30
CA VAL A 258 11.60 5.08 -3.25
C VAL A 258 10.50 6.13 -3.02
N PHE A 259 10.41 6.71 -1.82
CA PHE A 259 9.47 7.77 -1.49
C PHE A 259 10.07 9.18 -1.65
N SER A 260 11.36 9.32 -1.98
CA SER A 260 12.00 10.62 -2.12
C SER A 260 11.40 11.42 -3.28
N LEU A 261 11.54 12.75 -3.19
CA LEU A 261 11.14 13.62 -4.29
C LEU A 261 11.94 13.32 -5.57
N GLN A 262 13.22 12.97 -5.43
CA GLN A 262 14.06 12.60 -6.59
C GLN A 262 13.53 11.34 -7.29
N SER A 263 13.13 10.32 -6.55
CA SER A 263 12.53 9.10 -7.13
C SER A 263 11.22 9.42 -7.86
N TYR A 264 10.43 10.35 -7.33
CA TYR A 264 9.22 10.84 -8.01
C TYR A 264 9.55 11.58 -9.30
N ILE A 265 10.52 12.52 -9.29
CA ILE A 265 10.94 13.26 -10.49
C ILE A 265 11.45 12.29 -11.55
N ASN A 266 12.30 11.34 -11.17
CA ASN A 266 12.84 10.33 -12.07
C ASN A 266 11.76 9.43 -12.67
N ALA A 267 10.68 9.13 -11.93
CA ALA A 267 9.57 8.33 -12.43
C ALA A 267 8.79 9.02 -13.57
N TYR A 268 8.87 10.35 -13.67
CA TYR A 268 8.15 11.14 -14.68
C TYR A 268 9.07 11.94 -15.62
N SER A 269 10.37 11.62 -15.63
CA SER A 269 11.38 12.34 -16.44
C SER A 269 11.19 12.15 -17.95
N GLY A 270 10.57 11.05 -18.38
CA GLY A 270 10.33 10.75 -19.79
C GLY A 270 9.50 11.83 -20.49
N ILE A 271 9.99 12.31 -21.64
CA ILE A 271 9.32 13.32 -22.47
C ILE A 271 8.53 12.59 -23.56
N LEU A 272 7.25 12.93 -23.67
CA LEU A 272 6.36 12.47 -24.73
C LEU A 272 6.24 13.61 -25.74
N MET A 273 6.72 13.40 -26.96
CA MET A 273 6.79 14.43 -28.01
C MET A 273 5.42 14.66 -28.67
N PRO A 274 5.14 15.83 -29.26
CA PRO A 274 3.95 15.99 -30.08
C PRO A 274 3.87 14.91 -31.15
N LEU A 275 2.66 14.37 -31.39
CA LEU A 275 2.45 13.51 -32.56
C LEU A 275 2.40 14.41 -33.80
N PRO A 276 3.07 14.05 -34.90
CA PRO A 276 2.92 14.77 -36.16
C PRO A 276 1.46 14.69 -36.64
N ASP A 277 1.02 15.71 -37.38
CA ASP A 277 -0.31 15.68 -37.99
C ASP A 277 -0.33 14.63 -39.11
N GLU A 278 -1.50 14.04 -39.39
CA GLU A 278 -1.66 13.01 -40.44
C GLU A 278 -1.35 13.51 -41.87
N ALA A 279 -1.08 14.81 -42.03
CA ALA A 279 -0.78 15.46 -43.29
C ALA A 279 0.73 15.66 -43.56
N ASP A 280 1.61 15.22 -42.65
CA ASP A 280 3.08 15.28 -42.79
C ASP A 280 3.71 13.93 -43.15
#